data_AF-A0A524LNG2-F1
#
_entry.id   AF-A0A524LNG2-F1
#
_cell.length_a   1.000
_cell.length_b   1.000
_cell.length_c   1.000
_cell.angle_alpha   90.00
_cell.angle_beta   90.00
_cell.angle_gamma   90.00
#
_symmetry.space_group_name_H-M   'P 1'
#
loop_
_entity.id
_entity.type
_entity.pdbx_description
1 polymer ?
#
loop_
_entity_poly.entity_id
_entity_poly.type
_entity_poly.pdbx_seq_one_letter_code
_entity_poly.pdbx_strand_id
1 'polypeptide(L)' 'VINPAFDMTPPELISGIITEKGVATAPYEESIPKLFQANN' A
#
# COMPACT_ATOMS: atom_id res chain seq x y z
N VAL A 1 13.88 -27.12 -10.08
CA VAL A 1 14.38 -25.74 -9.90
C VAL A 1 13.27 -24.94 -9.23
N ILE A 2 13.58 -24.19 -8.17
CA ILE A 2 12.63 -23.22 -7.59
C ILE A 2 13.07 -21.84 -8.09
N ASN A 3 12.20 -21.14 -8.82
CA ASN A 3 12.46 -19.84 -9.43
C ASN A 3 11.26 -18.89 -9.23
N PRO A 4 11.04 -18.38 -8.01
CA PRO A 4 9.95 -17.47 -7.72
C PRO A 4 10.21 -16.12 -8.38
N ALA A 5 9.19 -15.53 -9.00
CA ALA A 5 9.30 -14.25 -9.70
C ALA A 5 9.19 -13.03 -8.77
N PHE A 6 8.55 -13.18 -7.61
CA PHE A 6 8.26 -12.11 -6.67
C PHE A 6 8.23 -12.60 -5.22
N ASP A 7 8.30 -11.65 -4.28
CA ASP A 7 8.07 -11.85 -2.85
C ASP A 7 7.14 -10.76 -2.28
N MET A 8 6.83 -10.87 -0.99
CA MET A 8 6.02 -9.88 -0.26
C MET A 8 6.92 -9.04 0.64
N THR A 9 6.78 -7.72 0.57
CA THR A 9 7.43 -6.78 1.51
C THR A 9 6.50 -6.47 2.69
N PRO A 10 6.94 -6.68 3.94
CA PRO A 10 6.17 -6.29 5.12
C PRO A 10 5.86 -4.78 5.18
N PRO A 11 4.67 -4.36 5.66
CA PRO A 11 4.25 -2.97 5.62
C PRO A 11 5.15 -2.00 6.40
N GLU A 12 5.77 -2.46 7.49
CA GLU A 12 6.70 -1.67 8.32
C GLU A 12 7.97 -1.24 7.59
N LEU A 13 8.28 -1.85 6.44
CA LEU A 13 9.43 -1.49 5.59
C LEU A 13 9.07 -0.45 4.51
N ILE A 14 7.80 -0.02 4.42
CA ILE A 14 7.31 0.88 3.37
C ILE A 14 7.03 2.26 3.99
N SER A 15 7.73 3.31 3.53
CA SER A 15 7.51 4.68 4.01
C SER A 15 6.18 5.29 3.55
N GLY A 16 5.70 4.92 2.35
CA GLY A 16 4.43 5.34 1.81
C GLY A 16 4.13 4.71 0.45
N ILE A 17 2.85 4.69 0.07
CA ILE A 17 2.36 4.16 -1.20
C ILE A 17 1.76 5.34 -1.98
N ILE A 18 2.35 5.68 -3.12
CA ILE A 18 1.91 6.79 -3.97
C ILE A 18 0.83 6.28 -4.93
N THR A 19 -0.30 6.97 -4.97
CA THR A 19 -1.43 6.68 -5.87
C THR A 19 -1.90 7.96 -6.56
N GLU A 20 -2.80 7.86 -7.54
CA GLU A 20 -3.44 9.00 -8.20
C GLU A 20 -4.38 9.79 -7.27
N LYS A 21 -4.70 9.25 -6.08
CA LYS A 21 -5.54 9.85 -5.06
C LYS A 21 -4.74 10.46 -3.90
N GLY A 22 -3.42 10.44 -3.98
CA GLY A 22 -2.51 10.98 -2.97
C GLY A 22 -1.51 9.93 -2.48
N VAL A 23 -0.99 10.11 -1.27
CA VAL A 23 -0.02 9.19 -0.66
C VAL A 23 -0.64 8.53 0.57
N ALA A 24 -0.69 7.20 0.59
CA ALA A 24 -1.03 6.42 1.77
C ALA A 24 0.22 6.20 2.63
N THR A 25 0.11 6.45 3.92
CA THR A 25 1.15 6.21 4.92
C THR A 25 0.59 5.33 6.04
N ALA A 26 1.46 4.63 6.79
CA ALA A 26 1.01 3.83 7.92
C ALA A 26 0.14 4.64 8.92
N PRO A 27 -0.89 4.04 9.54
CA PRO A 27 -1.31 2.64 9.42
C PRO A 27 -2.13 2.35 8.14
N TYR A 28 -1.67 1.36 7.37
CA TYR A 28 -2.24 1.07 6.05
C TYR A 28 -3.65 0.48 6.09
N GLU A 29 -4.04 -0.18 7.18
CA GLU A 29 -5.41 -0.67 7.41
C GLU A 29 -6.43 0.48 7.46
N GLU A 30 -6.00 1.70 7.82
CA GLU A 30 -6.86 2.88 7.81
C GLU A 30 -6.66 3.75 6.56
N SER A 31 -5.40 3.97 6.17
CA SER A 31 -5.08 4.92 5.11
C SER A 31 -5.57 4.43 3.75
N ILE A 32 -5.50 3.12 3.49
CA ILE A 32 -5.92 2.55 2.20
C ILE A 32 -7.44 2.67 2.01
N PRO A 33 -8.31 2.24 2.95
CA PRO A 33 -9.76 2.41 2.80
C PRO A 33 -10.20 3.88 2.62
N LYS A 34 -9.53 4.83 3.28
CA LYS A 34 -9.82 6.27 3.14
C LYS A 34 -9.66 6.76 1.68
N LEU A 35 -8.70 6.22 0.92
CA LEU A 35 -8.49 6.57 -0.49
C LEU A 35 -9.66 6.15 -1.39
N PHE A 36 -10.39 5.08 -1.04
CA PHE A 36 -11.54 4.61 -1.83
C PHE A 36 -12.82 5.39 -1.53
N GLN A 37 -12.94 5.99 -0.34
CA GLN A 37 -14.12 6.77 0.08
C GLN A 37 -14.15 8.19 -0.49
N ALA A 38 -13.01 8.72 -0.93
CA ALA A 38 -12.89 10.08 -1.46
C ALA A 38 -13.57 10.32 -2.82
N ASN A 39 -14.21 9.29 -3.42
CA ASN A 39 -14.87 9.38 -4.73
C ASN A 39 -16.42 9.40 -4.65
N ASN A 40 -16.99 9.83 -3.53
CA ASN A 40 -18.43 10.08 -3.42
C ASN A 40 -18.81 11.46 -3.96
#